data_AF-A0A8D9BF86-F1
#
_entry.id   AF-A0A8D9BF86-F1
#
_cell.length_a   1.000
_cell.length_b   1.000
_cell.length_c   1.000
_cell.angle_alpha   90.00
_cell.angle_beta   90.00
_cell.angle_gamma   90.00
#
_symmetry.space_group_name_H-M   'P 1'
#
loop_
_entity.id
_entity.type
_entity.pdbx_description
1 polymer ?
#
loop_
_entity_poly.entity_id
_entity_poly.type
_entity_poly.pdbx_seq_one_letter_code
_entity_poly.pdbx_strand_id
1 'polypeptide(L)'
;MSANHIPLLLVLGLLCIRCCVYAEIYVYRDSALNRIGRYEECRAKHGPGLEVDTVGLLQPGEPEDGCSDLIPATQDQLYVILATGNCSHETKVRHAQAAGYDAVIVHNVESNELIVMLYENDTGIEIPAVFVSEATGVALLQAATIPGTFVIINEFIINGDLVLLVLILALLGGFLVLVVVLGSAWVRYLWTLWQRDALHAPLLNSLPKQNSRGS
;
A
#
# COMPACT_ATOMS: atom_id res chain seq x y z
N MET A 1 15.34 -27.12 -11.89
CA MET A 1 14.93 -25.73 -11.61
C MET A 1 14.80 -25.57 -10.11
N SER A 2 15.59 -24.67 -9.53
CA SER A 2 15.86 -24.55 -8.08
C SER A 2 14.65 -24.01 -7.31
N ALA A 3 14.15 -24.77 -6.34
CA ALA A 3 13.05 -24.40 -5.43
C ALA A 3 13.45 -23.34 -4.36
N ASN A 4 14.70 -22.89 -4.36
CA ASN A 4 15.24 -22.01 -3.32
C ASN A 4 14.97 -20.51 -3.53
N HIS A 5 14.39 -20.11 -4.67
CA HIS A 5 14.11 -18.70 -4.97
C HIS A 5 12.68 -18.27 -4.62
N ILE A 6 11.77 -19.22 -4.36
CA ILE A 6 10.36 -18.93 -4.05
C ILE A 6 10.20 -18.06 -2.79
N PRO A 7 10.86 -18.32 -1.65
CA PRO A 7 10.72 -17.46 -0.47
C PRO A 7 11.36 -16.08 -0.68
N LEU A 8 12.47 -15.99 -1.45
CA LEU A 8 13.08 -14.71 -1.80
C LEU A 8 12.18 -13.89 -2.73
N LEU A 9 11.50 -14.53 -3.70
CA LEU A 9 10.54 -13.91 -4.60
C LEU A 9 9.24 -13.49 -3.87
N LEU A 10 8.80 -14.24 -2.86
CA LEU A 10 7.69 -13.85 -1.99
C LEU A 10 8.05 -12.66 -1.10
N VAL A 11 9.27 -12.63 -0.55
CA VAL A 11 9.77 -11.49 0.25
C VAL A 11 10.02 -10.26 -0.64
N LEU A 12 10.61 -10.42 -1.83
CA LEU A 12 10.72 -9.33 -2.81
C LEU A 12 9.34 -8.86 -3.31
N GLY A 13 8.38 -9.78 -3.47
CA GLY A 13 7.00 -9.48 -3.85
C GLY A 13 6.26 -8.69 -2.77
N LEU A 14 6.54 -8.97 -1.49
CA LEU A 14 6.04 -8.20 -0.34
C LEU A 14 6.77 -6.85 -0.18
N LEU A 15 8.05 -6.75 -0.57
CA LEU A 15 8.81 -5.48 -0.62
C LEU A 15 8.49 -4.60 -1.85
N CYS A 16 7.89 -5.17 -2.90
CA CYS A 16 7.45 -4.47 -4.11
C CYS A 16 6.01 -3.95 -4.04
N ILE A 17 5.39 -3.94 -2.86
CA ILE A 17 4.14 -3.20 -2.67
C ILE A 17 4.51 -1.72 -2.81
N ARG A 18 4.18 -1.12 -3.97
CA ARG A 18 4.29 0.31 -4.22
C ARG A 18 3.71 1.03 -3.00
N CYS A 19 4.57 1.71 -2.25
CA CYS A 19 4.27 2.33 -0.95
C CYS A 19 3.45 3.62 -1.13
N CYS A 20 2.33 3.50 -1.82
CA CYS A 20 1.26 4.48 -1.83
C CYS A 20 0.31 4.13 -0.68
N VAL A 21 -0.04 5.12 0.15
CA VAL A 21 -1.14 4.99 1.11
C VAL A 21 -2.42 5.20 0.32
N TYR A 22 -3.30 4.22 0.28
CA TYR A 22 -4.54 4.33 -0.46
C TYR A 22 -5.52 5.28 0.24
N ALA A 23 -6.29 6.03 -0.54
CA ALA A 23 -7.43 6.82 -0.10
C ALA A 23 -8.67 6.38 -0.88
N GLU A 24 -9.83 6.45 -0.24
CA GLU A 24 -11.12 6.22 -0.88
C GLU A 24 -11.83 7.56 -1.10
N ILE A 25 -12.25 7.78 -2.34
CA ILE A 25 -13.01 8.96 -2.72
C ILE A 25 -14.44 8.52 -3.02
N TYR A 26 -15.38 9.03 -2.24
CA TYR A 26 -16.81 8.83 -2.44
C TYR A 26 -17.44 10.11 -2.97
N VAL A 27 -18.13 10.01 -4.10
CA VAL A 27 -18.82 11.15 -4.71
C VAL A 27 -20.30 11.02 -4.44
N TYR A 28 -20.89 12.05 -3.82
CA TYR A 28 -22.31 12.10 -3.53
C TYR A 28 -22.99 13.24 -4.27
N ARG A 29 -24.22 12.98 -4.71
CA ARG A 29 -25.11 13.99 -5.26
C ARG A 29 -26.19 14.33 -4.24
N ASP A 30 -26.29 15.61 -3.88
CA ASP A 30 -27.39 16.16 -3.11
C ASP A 30 -27.52 15.55 -1.69
N SER A 31 -28.36 16.18 -0.88
CA SER A 31 -28.72 15.83 0.49
C SER A 31 -29.30 14.41 0.66
N ALA A 32 -29.68 13.72 -0.42
CA ALA A 32 -30.20 12.35 -0.40
C ALA A 32 -29.12 11.25 -0.28
N LEU A 33 -27.82 11.62 -0.18
CA LEU A 33 -26.70 10.67 -0.09
C LEU A 33 -26.70 9.62 -1.21
N ASN A 34 -27.07 10.03 -2.44
CA ASN A 34 -27.00 9.13 -3.58
C ASN A 34 -25.53 9.02 -4.05
N ARG A 35 -24.88 7.91 -3.70
CA ARG A 35 -23.48 7.63 -4.06
C ARG A 35 -23.37 7.40 -5.57
N ILE A 36 -22.65 8.29 -6.25
CA ILE A 36 -22.41 8.24 -7.70
C ILE A 36 -21.19 7.38 -8.03
N GLY A 37 -20.18 7.39 -7.16
CA GLY A 37 -18.92 6.69 -7.39
C GLY A 37 -18.15 6.40 -6.12
N ARG A 38 -17.27 5.41 -6.20
CA ARG A 38 -16.23 5.07 -5.22
C ARG A 38 -14.95 4.81 -6.00
N TYR A 39 -13.88 5.47 -5.62
CA TYR A 39 -12.57 5.38 -6.28
C TYR A 39 -11.49 5.09 -5.25
N GLU A 40 -10.61 4.13 -5.53
CA GLU A 40 -9.44 3.79 -4.71
C GLU A 40 -8.21 4.45 -5.34
N GLU A 41 -7.67 5.46 -4.68
CA GLU A 41 -6.68 6.38 -5.24
C GLU A 41 -5.49 6.57 -4.28
N CYS A 42 -4.48 7.33 -4.68
CA CYS A 42 -3.25 7.47 -3.91
C CYS A 42 -3.24 8.73 -3.05
N ARG A 43 -3.25 8.60 -1.73
CA ARG A 43 -3.04 9.73 -0.82
C ARG A 43 -1.63 10.29 -0.99
N ALA A 44 -1.48 11.60 -0.78
CA ALA A 44 -0.15 12.18 -0.56
C ALA A 44 0.54 11.48 0.62
N LYS A 45 1.82 11.16 0.45
CA LYS A 45 2.63 10.58 1.53
C LYS A 45 3.04 11.62 2.58
N HIS A 46 3.06 12.88 2.18
CA HIS A 46 3.46 14.02 3.01
C HIS A 46 2.27 14.97 3.18
N GLY A 47 2.29 15.78 4.24
CA GLY A 47 1.13 16.57 4.66
C GLY A 47 0.28 15.87 5.73
N PRO A 48 -0.72 16.57 6.29
CA PRO A 48 -1.53 16.03 7.37
C PRO A 48 -2.39 14.86 6.88
N GLY A 49 -2.63 13.93 7.81
CA GLY A 49 -3.61 12.84 7.68
C GLY A 49 -4.92 13.32 7.06
N LEU A 50 -5.60 12.47 6.31
CA LEU A 50 -7.04 12.73 6.12
C LEU A 50 -7.71 12.44 7.46
N GLU A 51 -8.45 13.40 8.00
CA GLU A 51 -9.34 13.10 9.12
C GLU A 51 -10.42 12.13 8.64
N VAL A 52 -10.87 11.24 9.50
CA VAL A 52 -11.92 10.27 9.13
C VAL A 52 -13.19 11.04 8.78
N ASP A 53 -13.76 10.75 7.61
CA ASP A 53 -14.99 11.37 7.10
C ASP A 53 -14.90 12.87 6.78
N THR A 54 -13.74 13.33 6.27
CA THR A 54 -13.64 14.69 5.71
C THR A 54 -14.55 14.87 4.50
N VAL A 55 -15.65 15.63 4.69
CA VAL A 55 -16.62 15.99 3.65
C VAL A 55 -16.36 17.41 3.15
N GLY A 56 -16.31 17.60 1.84
CA GLY A 56 -16.20 18.92 1.25
C GLY A 56 -16.87 19.03 -0.12
N LEU A 57 -17.29 20.25 -0.47
CA LEU A 57 -17.78 20.58 -1.80
C LEU A 57 -16.63 20.57 -2.78
N LEU A 58 -16.83 19.97 -3.96
CA LEU A 58 -15.78 19.86 -4.96
C LEU A 58 -15.88 21.00 -5.98
N GLN A 59 -14.77 21.69 -6.21
CA GLN A 59 -14.67 22.76 -7.20
C GLN A 59 -13.46 22.58 -8.13
N PRO A 60 -13.59 22.82 -9.45
CA PRO A 60 -12.44 22.90 -10.35
C PRO A 60 -11.54 24.08 -9.99
N GLY A 61 -10.23 23.87 -10.00
CA GLY A 61 -9.28 24.96 -9.80
C GLY A 61 -9.19 25.90 -10.99
N GLU A 62 -8.95 27.17 -10.71
CA GLU A 62 -8.69 28.21 -11.72
C GLU A 62 -7.47 29.03 -11.27
N PRO A 63 -6.31 28.91 -11.95
CA PRO A 63 -6.06 28.04 -13.11
C PRO A 63 -6.12 26.54 -12.79
N GLU A 64 -6.42 25.73 -13.81
CA GLU A 64 -6.58 24.27 -13.69
C GLU A 64 -5.33 23.58 -13.15
N ASP A 65 -4.14 24.10 -13.47
CA ASP A 65 -2.87 23.55 -12.99
C ASP A 65 -2.48 24.03 -11.58
N GLY A 66 -3.14 25.03 -11.00
CA GLY A 66 -2.78 25.60 -9.70
C GLY A 66 -1.33 26.08 -9.59
N CYS A 67 -0.68 26.42 -10.70
CA CYS A 67 0.71 26.86 -10.69
C CYS A 67 0.88 28.37 -10.47
N SER A 68 -0.22 29.12 -10.41
CA SER A 68 -0.27 30.50 -9.92
C SER A 68 -1.35 30.63 -8.84
N ASP A 69 -1.54 31.85 -8.34
CA ASP A 69 -2.59 32.17 -7.37
C ASP A 69 -3.95 31.66 -7.85
N LEU A 70 -4.58 30.85 -6.99
CA LEU A 70 -5.92 30.30 -7.22
C LEU A 70 -6.99 31.30 -6.79
N ILE A 71 -8.19 31.17 -7.36
CA ILE A 71 -9.37 31.87 -6.84
C ILE A 71 -9.59 31.46 -5.38
N PRO A 72 -9.73 32.43 -4.44
CA PRO A 72 -9.96 32.13 -3.03
C PRO A 72 -11.21 31.29 -2.78
N ALA A 73 -11.14 30.40 -1.80
CA ALA A 73 -12.29 29.64 -1.33
C ALA A 73 -13.37 30.60 -0.81
N THR A 74 -14.62 30.29 -1.13
CA THR A 74 -15.78 31.14 -0.80
C THR A 74 -16.45 30.74 0.52
N GLN A 75 -16.11 29.57 1.04
CA GLN A 75 -16.68 28.95 2.24
C GLN A 75 -15.75 27.86 2.76
N ASP A 76 -15.97 27.44 4.00
CA ASP A 76 -15.29 26.30 4.60
C ASP A 76 -15.74 24.97 3.94
N GLN A 77 -14.96 23.92 4.12
CA GLN A 77 -15.17 22.59 3.55
C GLN A 77 -15.21 22.62 2.02
N LEU A 78 -14.29 23.37 1.40
CA LEU A 78 -14.18 23.47 -0.04
C LEU A 78 -12.90 22.78 -0.52
N TYR A 79 -13.06 21.81 -1.42
CA TYR A 79 -11.97 21.03 -1.99
C TYR A 79 -11.74 21.44 -3.44
N VAL A 80 -10.48 21.60 -3.80
CA VAL A 80 -10.09 21.96 -5.17
C VAL A 80 -9.53 20.75 -5.91
N ILE A 81 -9.95 20.57 -7.16
CA ILE A 81 -9.33 19.61 -8.09
C ILE A 81 -8.42 20.33 -9.10
N LEU A 82 -7.19 19.86 -9.21
CA LEU A 82 -6.12 20.46 -10.03
C LEU A 82 -5.46 19.41 -10.94
N ALA A 83 -5.05 19.83 -12.13
CA ALA A 83 -4.31 19.00 -13.08
C ALA A 83 -2.83 18.84 -12.66
N THR A 84 -2.26 17.66 -12.89
CA THR A 84 -0.81 17.45 -12.76
C THR A 84 -0.02 18.16 -13.88
N GLY A 85 1.26 18.43 -13.64
CA GLY A 85 2.16 19.10 -14.61
C GLY A 85 2.42 20.58 -14.31
N ASN A 86 3.23 21.24 -15.15
CA ASN A 86 3.68 22.66 -15.10
C ASN A 86 4.50 23.10 -13.86
N CYS A 87 4.15 22.63 -12.65
CA CYS A 87 4.85 22.89 -11.40
C CYS A 87 4.78 21.66 -10.48
N SER A 88 5.50 21.68 -9.36
CA SER A 88 5.52 20.55 -8.41
C SER A 88 4.17 20.36 -7.70
N HIS A 89 3.88 19.14 -7.25
CA HIS A 89 2.67 18.87 -6.44
C HIS A 89 2.66 19.68 -5.14
N GLU A 90 3.83 19.91 -4.55
CA GLU A 90 3.98 20.78 -3.37
C GLU A 90 3.50 22.21 -3.66
N THR A 91 3.92 22.81 -4.78
CA THR A 91 3.52 24.16 -5.18
C THR A 91 1.99 24.26 -5.32
N LYS A 92 1.36 23.27 -5.95
CA LYS A 92 -0.10 23.21 -6.11
C LYS A 92 -0.81 23.22 -4.76
N VAL A 93 -0.35 22.37 -3.83
CA VAL A 93 -0.93 22.27 -2.48
C VAL A 93 -0.75 23.58 -1.71
N ARG A 94 0.42 24.23 -1.81
CA ARG A 94 0.68 25.52 -1.15
C ARG A 94 -0.21 26.64 -1.71
N HIS A 95 -0.42 26.71 -3.02
CA HIS A 95 -1.33 27.70 -3.60
C HIS A 95 -2.78 27.46 -3.19
N ALA A 96 -3.22 26.20 -3.15
CA ALA A 96 -4.56 25.87 -2.67
C ALA A 96 -4.75 26.25 -1.19
N GLN A 97 -3.76 25.95 -0.35
CA GLN A 97 -3.78 26.36 1.06
C GLN A 97 -3.79 27.88 1.22
N ALA A 98 -2.97 28.60 0.44
CA ALA A 98 -2.93 30.06 0.47
C ALA A 98 -4.26 30.68 0.01
N ALA A 99 -4.98 30.02 -0.89
CA ALA A 99 -6.32 30.40 -1.33
C ALA A 99 -7.44 29.98 -0.35
N GLY A 100 -7.12 29.25 0.71
CA GLY A 100 -8.08 28.88 1.77
C GLY A 100 -8.90 27.62 1.51
N TYR A 101 -8.46 26.73 0.60
CA TYR A 101 -9.11 25.43 0.41
C TYR A 101 -8.73 24.46 1.53
N ASP A 102 -9.65 23.56 1.90
CA ASP A 102 -9.46 22.60 2.99
C ASP A 102 -8.82 21.28 2.55
N ALA A 103 -8.86 20.95 1.25
CA ALA A 103 -8.19 19.79 0.70
C ALA A 103 -7.90 19.95 -0.80
N VAL A 104 -6.94 19.17 -1.30
CA VAL A 104 -6.53 19.18 -2.71
C VAL A 104 -6.64 17.80 -3.33
N ILE A 105 -7.27 17.72 -4.49
CA ILE A 105 -7.26 16.54 -5.35
C ILE A 105 -6.44 16.87 -6.58
N VAL A 106 -5.30 16.21 -6.77
CA VAL A 106 -4.49 16.34 -7.98
C VAL A 106 -4.81 15.18 -8.90
N HIS A 107 -5.36 15.45 -10.08
CA HIS A 107 -5.58 14.40 -11.06
C HIS A 107 -4.42 14.28 -12.05
N ASN A 108 -4.17 13.06 -12.47
CA ASN A 108 -3.25 12.79 -13.55
C ASN A 108 -3.83 13.28 -14.90
N VAL A 109 -2.94 13.49 -15.86
CA VAL A 109 -3.24 13.96 -17.22
C VAL A 109 -2.58 12.99 -18.18
N GLU A 110 -3.33 12.48 -19.16
CA GLU A 110 -2.88 11.50 -20.17
C GLU A 110 -2.42 10.13 -19.61
N SER A 111 -2.71 9.83 -18.34
CA SER A 111 -2.36 8.55 -17.71
C SER A 111 -3.26 8.19 -16.54
N ASN A 112 -3.54 6.90 -16.40
CA ASN A 112 -4.21 6.35 -15.21
C ASN A 112 -3.23 5.79 -14.17
N GLU A 113 -1.92 5.95 -14.39
CA GLU A 113 -0.93 5.52 -13.40
C GLU A 113 -0.99 6.42 -12.17
N LEU A 114 -1.03 5.78 -11.00
CA LEU A 114 -0.97 6.49 -9.73
C LEU A 114 0.48 6.71 -9.31
N ILE A 115 0.77 7.93 -8.87
CA ILE A 115 2.07 8.29 -8.33
C ILE A 115 1.91 8.74 -6.88
N VAL A 116 3.00 8.59 -6.12
CA VAL A 116 3.08 9.12 -4.76
C VAL A 116 3.50 10.57 -4.86
N MET A 117 2.70 11.48 -4.29
CA MET A 117 3.10 12.89 -4.19
C MET A 117 4.22 13.03 -3.15
N LEU A 118 5.36 13.55 -3.60
CA LEU A 118 6.53 13.84 -2.79
C LEU A 118 6.67 15.36 -2.67
N TYR A 119 6.87 15.84 -1.45
CA TYR A 119 7.15 17.24 -1.18
C TYR A 119 8.65 17.38 -0.90
N GLU A 120 9.27 18.42 -1.44
CA GLU A 120 10.65 18.76 -1.13
C GLU A 120 10.74 19.31 0.30
N ASN A 121 9.73 20.09 0.71
CA ASN A 121 9.56 20.60 2.06
C ASN A 121 8.10 20.48 2.49
N ASP A 122 7.82 19.61 3.46
CA ASP A 122 6.48 19.42 4.03
C ASP A 122 6.14 20.43 5.14
N THR A 123 7.09 21.26 5.58
CA THR A 123 6.87 22.23 6.65
C THR A 123 5.82 23.26 6.23
N GLY A 124 4.80 23.44 7.09
CA GLY A 124 3.71 24.39 6.90
C GLY A 124 2.68 23.98 5.85
N ILE A 125 2.65 22.70 5.43
CA ILE A 125 1.52 22.13 4.68
C ILE A 125 0.54 21.56 5.71
N GLU A 126 -0.68 22.09 5.69
CA GLU A 126 -1.71 21.89 6.72
C GLU A 126 -3.03 21.35 6.14
N ILE A 127 -3.12 21.22 4.81
CA ILE A 127 -4.30 20.65 4.16
C ILE A 127 -3.96 19.28 3.55
N PRO A 128 -4.85 18.28 3.66
CA PRO A 128 -4.66 16.99 3.04
C PRO A 128 -4.70 17.08 1.51
N ALA A 129 -3.94 16.19 0.87
CA ALA A 129 -3.93 16.08 -0.59
C ALA A 129 -4.02 14.61 -1.06
N VAL A 130 -4.70 14.39 -2.18
CA VAL A 130 -4.86 13.07 -2.82
C VAL A 130 -4.52 13.17 -4.30
N PHE A 131 -3.81 12.18 -4.81
CA PHE A 131 -3.51 12.01 -6.22
C PHE A 131 -4.45 10.96 -6.83
N VAL A 132 -5.10 11.31 -7.95
CA VAL A 132 -6.07 10.44 -8.62
C VAL A 132 -5.70 10.16 -10.06
N SER A 133 -6.14 9.01 -10.58
CA SER A 133 -6.03 8.68 -12.01
C SER A 133 -6.73 9.71 -12.91
N GLU A 134 -6.35 9.80 -14.19
CA GLU A 134 -7.03 10.65 -15.17
C GLU A 134 -8.52 10.31 -15.29
N ALA A 135 -8.87 9.02 -15.34
CA ALA A 135 -10.26 8.57 -15.42
C ALA A 135 -11.10 9.07 -14.23
N THR A 136 -10.56 8.99 -13.01
CA THR A 136 -11.22 9.50 -11.81
C THR A 136 -11.27 11.03 -11.82
N GLY A 137 -10.19 11.70 -12.23
CA GLY A 137 -10.16 13.15 -12.37
C GLY A 137 -11.25 13.68 -13.30
N VAL A 138 -11.42 13.07 -14.47
CA VAL A 138 -12.49 13.42 -15.42
C VAL A 138 -13.88 13.22 -14.79
N ALA A 139 -14.09 12.12 -14.08
CA ALA A 139 -15.36 11.86 -13.41
C ALA A 139 -15.65 12.90 -12.30
N LEU A 140 -14.63 13.28 -11.53
CA LEU A 140 -14.72 14.30 -10.48
C LEU A 140 -15.00 15.68 -11.06
N LEU A 141 -14.30 16.08 -12.12
CA LEU A 141 -14.55 17.35 -12.81
C LEU A 141 -15.97 17.42 -13.37
N GLN A 142 -16.46 16.34 -13.99
CA GLN A 142 -17.85 16.26 -14.44
C GLN A 142 -18.84 16.40 -13.28
N ALA A 143 -18.57 15.74 -12.15
CA ALA A 143 -19.42 15.84 -10.97
C ALA A 143 -19.41 17.25 -10.35
N ALA A 144 -18.26 17.94 -10.37
CA ALA A 144 -18.09 19.30 -9.84
C ALA A 144 -18.90 20.36 -10.61
N THR A 145 -19.26 20.12 -11.88
CA THR A 145 -20.15 21.02 -12.64
C THR A 145 -21.58 21.04 -12.12
N ILE A 146 -21.97 20.03 -11.34
CA ILE A 146 -23.31 19.91 -10.77
C ILE A 146 -23.33 20.58 -9.40
N PRO A 147 -24.20 21.58 -9.17
CA PRO A 147 -24.28 22.26 -7.87
C PRO A 147 -24.70 21.28 -6.77
N GLY A 148 -24.05 21.38 -5.60
CA GLY A 148 -24.32 20.52 -4.45
C GLY A 148 -23.65 19.14 -4.50
N THR A 149 -22.68 18.93 -5.40
CA THR A 149 -21.79 17.77 -5.35
C THR A 149 -20.78 17.93 -4.22
N PHE A 150 -20.73 16.95 -3.32
CA PHE A 150 -19.70 16.86 -2.29
C PHE A 150 -18.97 15.52 -2.37
N VAL A 151 -17.74 15.54 -1.90
CA VAL A 151 -16.83 14.42 -1.90
C VAL A 151 -16.46 14.10 -0.46
N ILE A 152 -16.45 12.81 -0.14
CA ILE A 152 -15.90 12.30 1.11
C ILE A 152 -14.58 11.62 0.76
N ILE A 153 -13.50 12.09 1.38
CA ILE A 153 -12.18 11.51 1.23
C ILE A 153 -11.82 10.81 2.53
N ASN A 154 -11.68 9.49 2.48
CA ASN A 154 -11.33 8.67 3.62
C ASN A 154 -9.96 8.02 3.40
N GLU A 155 -9.18 7.88 4.47
CA GLU A 155 -8.02 6.98 4.42
C GLU A 155 -8.51 5.55 4.22
N PHE A 156 -7.90 4.82 3.27
CA PHE A 156 -8.13 3.40 3.15
C PHE A 156 -7.37 2.69 4.27
N ILE A 157 -7.97 2.70 5.47
CA ILE A 157 -7.45 1.96 6.61
C ILE A 157 -7.94 0.52 6.45
N ILE A 158 -7.07 -0.37 5.95
CA ILE A 158 -7.28 -1.80 6.16
C ILE A 158 -7.33 -1.99 7.68
N ASN A 159 -8.46 -2.47 8.22
CA ASN A 159 -8.65 -2.68 9.65
C ASN A 159 -7.36 -3.27 10.27
N GLY A 160 -6.74 -2.57 11.21
CA GLY A 160 -5.43 -2.97 11.75
C GLY A 160 -5.43 -4.40 12.28
N ASP A 161 -6.57 -4.84 12.82
CA ASP A 161 -6.79 -6.21 13.28
C ASP A 161 -6.74 -7.26 12.16
N LEU A 162 -7.27 -6.94 10.96
CA LEU A 162 -7.19 -7.83 9.79
C LEU A 162 -5.76 -7.92 9.27
N VAL A 163 -5.01 -6.82 9.26
CA VAL A 163 -3.60 -6.83 8.86
C VAL A 163 -2.78 -7.68 9.82
N LEU A 164 -2.94 -7.46 11.13
CA LEU A 164 -2.27 -8.26 12.15
C LEU A 164 -2.62 -9.74 12.04
N LEU A 165 -3.89 -10.07 11.80
CA LEU A 165 -4.35 -11.45 11.59
C LEU A 165 -3.68 -12.08 10.37
N VAL A 166 -3.64 -11.40 9.22
CA VAL A 166 -3.00 -11.90 8.00
C VAL A 166 -1.51 -12.12 8.21
N LEU A 167 -0.82 -11.23 8.94
CA LEU A 167 0.59 -11.38 9.28
C LEU A 167 0.84 -12.60 10.19
N ILE A 168 0.00 -12.80 11.21
CA ILE A 168 0.08 -13.97 12.10
C ILE A 168 -0.14 -15.26 11.31
N LEU A 169 -1.14 -15.31 10.43
CA LEU A 169 -1.42 -16.48 9.60
C LEU A 169 -0.27 -16.79 8.63
N ALA A 170 0.37 -15.76 8.05
CA ALA A 170 1.53 -15.93 7.21
C ALA A 170 2.74 -16.50 7.98
N LEU A 171 3.00 -16.01 9.20
CA LEU A 171 4.07 -16.50 10.07
C LEU A 171 3.83 -17.96 10.50
N LEU A 172 2.60 -18.29 10.93
CA LEU A 172 2.23 -19.65 11.31
C LEU A 172 2.32 -20.62 10.13
N GLY A 173 1.84 -20.21 8.96
CA GLY A 173 1.96 -20.97 7.73
C GLY A 173 3.41 -21.22 7.34
N GLY A 174 4.25 -20.18 7.39
CA GLY A 174 5.69 -20.28 7.12
C GLY A 174 6.41 -21.22 8.09
N PHE A 175 6.10 -21.12 9.39
CA PHE A 175 6.64 -22.00 10.42
C PHE A 175 6.23 -23.45 10.20
N LEU A 176 4.96 -23.71 9.88
CA LEU A 176 4.46 -25.06 9.59
C LEU A 176 5.19 -25.69 8.41
N VAL A 177 5.38 -24.94 7.32
CA VAL A 177 6.15 -25.39 6.15
C VAL A 177 7.59 -25.75 6.54
N LEU A 178 8.24 -24.92 7.35
CA LEU A 178 9.60 -25.16 7.83
C LEU A 178 9.68 -26.44 8.68
N VAL A 179 8.72 -26.67 9.59
CA VAL A 179 8.64 -27.90 10.39
C VAL A 179 8.46 -29.13 9.50
N VAL A 180 7.60 -29.07 8.49
CA VAL A 180 7.38 -30.19 7.56
C VAL A 180 8.66 -30.49 6.75
N VAL A 181 9.35 -29.46 6.26
CA VAL A 181 10.60 -29.62 5.51
C VAL A 181 11.69 -30.22 6.38
N LEU A 182 11.95 -29.62 7.56
CA LEU A 182 12.96 -30.12 8.50
C LEU A 182 12.61 -31.52 9.01
N GLY A 183 11.34 -31.78 9.30
CA GLY A 183 10.85 -33.10 9.70
C GLY A 183 11.08 -34.13 8.61
N SER A 184 10.75 -33.81 7.35
CA SER A 184 11.00 -34.70 6.21
C SER A 184 12.50 -34.97 5.99
N ALA A 185 13.34 -33.95 6.15
CA ALA A 185 14.79 -34.07 6.05
C ALA A 185 15.36 -34.90 7.20
N TRP A 186 14.84 -34.71 8.42
CA TRP A 186 15.25 -35.46 9.60
C TRP A 186 14.84 -36.93 9.51
N VAL A 187 13.62 -37.23 9.03
CA VAL A 187 13.20 -38.61 8.76
C VAL A 187 14.11 -39.28 7.73
N ARG A 188 14.44 -38.58 6.64
CA ARG A 188 15.40 -39.08 5.64
C ARG A 188 16.79 -39.30 6.25
N TYR A 189 17.25 -38.38 7.09
CA TYR A 189 18.53 -38.50 7.78
C TYR A 189 18.55 -39.72 8.70
N LEU A 190 17.55 -39.89 9.56
CA LEU A 190 17.41 -41.06 10.43
C LEU A 190 17.32 -42.36 9.63
N TRP A 191 16.57 -42.36 8.52
CA TRP A 191 16.49 -43.51 7.63
C TRP A 191 17.86 -43.90 7.07
N THR A 192 18.64 -42.93 6.59
CA THR A 192 20.00 -43.18 6.08
C THR A 192 20.98 -43.65 7.15
N LEU A 193 20.88 -43.13 8.38
CA LEU A 193 21.68 -43.62 9.51
C LEU A 193 21.33 -45.07 9.84
N TRP A 194 20.03 -45.39 9.95
CA TRP A 194 19.58 -46.75 10.22
C TRP A 194 20.06 -47.73 9.15
N GLN A 195 20.00 -47.36 7.87
CA GLN A 195 20.55 -48.18 6.79
C GLN A 195 22.05 -48.44 6.94
N ARG A 196 22.84 -47.43 7.34
CA ARG A 196 24.29 -47.58 7.56
C ARG A 196 24.58 -48.53 8.72
N ASP A 197 23.92 -48.37 9.86
CA ASP A 197 24.12 -49.23 11.02
C ASP A 197 23.70 -50.68 10.72
N ALA A 198 22.59 -50.87 10.01
CA ALA A 198 22.14 -52.18 9.55
C ALA A 198 23.13 -52.86 8.59
N LEU A 199 23.83 -52.10 7.74
CA LEU A 199 24.88 -52.59 6.83
C LEU A 199 26.20 -52.92 7.54
N HIS A 200 26.59 -52.17 8.58
CA HIS A 200 27.86 -52.35 9.28
C HIS A 200 27.80 -53.37 10.44
N ALA A 201 26.62 -53.67 10.98
CA ALA A 201 26.45 -54.66 12.06
C ALA A 201 26.98 -56.09 11.72
N PRO A 202 26.77 -56.64 10.50
CA PRO A 202 27.33 -57.94 10.13
C PRO A 202 28.85 -57.92 9.96
N LEU A 203 29.41 -56.81 9.44
CA LEU A 203 30.85 -56.63 9.23
C LEU A 203 31.62 -56.61 10.56
N LEU A 204 31.10 -55.90 11.58
CA LEU A 204 31.71 -55.87 12.92
C LEU A 204 31.68 -57.25 13.60
N ASN A 205 30.61 -58.02 13.41
CA ASN A 205 30.53 -59.40 13.91
C ASN A 205 31.46 -60.38 13.19
N SER A 206 31.93 -60.04 11.99
CA SER A 206 32.90 -60.85 11.24
C SER A 206 34.37 -60.53 11.58
N LEU A 207 34.63 -59.49 12.37
CA LEU A 207 36.00 -59.15 12.75
C LEU A 207 36.54 -60.15 13.78
N PRO A 208 37.76 -60.70 13.57
CA PRO A 208 38.36 -61.62 14.52
C PRO A 208 38.63 -60.89 15.84
N LYS A 209 38.18 -61.47 16.96
CA LYS A 209 38.50 -60.97 18.31
C LYS A 209 40.02 -61.04 18.51
N GLN A 210 40.68 -59.90 18.42
CA GLN A 210 42.08 -59.75 18.84
C GLN A 210 42.17 -60.08 20.33
N ASN A 211 42.77 -61.23 20.63
CA ASN A 211 42.98 -61.72 21.98
C ASN A 211 44.14 -60.94 22.59
N SER A 212 43.84 -59.84 23.29
CA SER A 212 44.84 -59.12 24.09
C SER A 212 45.18 -59.95 25.34
N ARG A 213 46.09 -60.92 25.18
CA ARG A 213 46.83 -61.48 26.31
C ARG A 213 47.86 -60.47 26.75
N GLY A 214 47.54 -59.75 27.82
CA GLY A 214 48.54 -59.20 28.72
C GLY A 214 48.91 -60.24 29.77
N SER A 215 50.20 -60.25 30.14
CA SER A 215 50.95 -61.14 31.04
C SER A 215 51.77 -62.20 30.32
#